data_AF-A0A2D9KPY4-F1
#
_entry.id   AF-A0A2D9KPY4-F1
#
_cell.length_a   1.000
_cell.length_b   1.000
_cell.length_c   1.000
_cell.angle_alpha   90.00
_cell.angle_beta   90.00
_cell.angle_gamma   90.00
#
_symmetry.space_group_name_H-M   'P 1'
#
loop_
_entity.id
_entity.type
_entity.pdbx_description
1 polymer ?
#
loop_
_entity_poly.entity_id
_entity_poly.type
_entity_poly.pdbx_seq_one_letter_code
_entity_poly.pdbx_strand_id
1 'polypeptide(L)'
;MTYNFVYLDSNNKLTNLNAFDFNINTLSVNNNATLQGPLQINNNINITENTNYNTFFSIKNKSNQSKFSINTNTGNTDIKGSLKVGDIMPQSGINLSNPNTSGNNIGSASQAFEHIYAKDITVSNNSLSIGQTTLSSDSGGTLKVSSSNSSNNIPLLESNGQFNPSQLPFTGLKFRDTFAPPTTNTSTQNRTQLETLINNLSNKTNGDYIVLSSNFTIALQTPTENTMFSSIGGKTFNSGDILIWVNNNTLVPVNFALPINYIKRQHITDGEITSSKLDSQITINSLTVASQSNFSKVIVTGDTTIGGNLKVEGSTNTVTTTNTAITDRIIELNKNHNGENLSDLGLLLNRGSSTNGNYFIGWNEDSDKFVLGNVISSANNKYNIQKGTLLANIESDTISVSKDLNIDGNINIKGNVANISTNNLVVEDSLIILANNNKNDSFFDIGLYAEYTDNSNKFTGFVRKNNTKKWTLFKDIAVAPNSTNITDNISVNQIDTLVANIEGNKLNISGNSSISENLNVLGNLTITNGLVVPYNNNYNNVKGSIYYDNTNNKFFGHYDDKGWKNLGGIDDTTDTSISQNLSVSRNLNVIGNITLNDTLFI
;
A
#
# COMPACT_ATOMS: atom_id res chain seq x y z
N MET A 1 29.39 144.20 -22.50
CA MET A 1 30.70 144.89 -22.66
C MET A 1 31.77 143.84 -22.44
N THR A 2 32.46 143.42 -23.50
CA THR A 2 33.51 142.38 -23.44
C THR A 2 34.83 143.08 -23.13
N TYR A 3 35.30 142.96 -21.89
CA TYR A 3 36.61 143.48 -21.49
C TYR A 3 37.69 142.48 -21.91
N ASN A 4 38.46 142.81 -22.95
CA ASN A 4 39.66 142.07 -23.36
C ASN A 4 40.87 142.60 -22.58
N PHE A 5 41.36 141.81 -21.62
CA PHE A 5 42.56 142.14 -20.85
C PHE A 5 43.80 141.78 -21.67
N VAL A 6 44.62 142.79 -21.98
CA VAL A 6 45.93 142.63 -22.63
C VAL A 6 47.00 143.06 -21.63
N TYR A 7 48.09 142.30 -21.51
CA TYR A 7 49.28 142.70 -20.77
C TYR A 7 50.47 142.82 -21.73
N LEU A 8 51.44 143.66 -21.37
CA LEU A 8 52.72 143.76 -22.06
C LEU A 8 53.63 142.65 -21.54
N ASP A 9 54.08 141.76 -22.44
CA ASP A 9 55.14 140.81 -22.10
C ASP A 9 56.47 141.53 -21.84
N SER A 10 57.46 140.81 -21.34
CA SER A 10 58.79 141.35 -21.07
C SER A 10 59.53 141.90 -22.31
N ASN A 11 58.97 141.77 -23.52
CA ASN A 11 59.51 142.23 -24.79
C ASN A 11 58.67 143.33 -25.49
N ASN A 12 57.71 143.95 -24.79
CA ASN A 12 56.84 145.00 -25.34
C ASN A 12 55.96 144.56 -26.53
N LYS A 13 55.48 143.31 -26.55
CA LYS A 13 54.43 142.89 -27.50
C LYS A 13 53.07 142.77 -26.80
N LEU A 14 52.01 143.25 -27.45
CA LEU A 14 50.64 142.95 -27.03
C LEU A 14 50.32 141.48 -27.33
N THR A 15 50.09 140.69 -26.28
CA THR A 15 49.62 139.30 -26.38
C THR A 15 48.30 139.11 -25.62
N ASN A 16 47.32 138.49 -26.26
CA ASN A 16 46.04 138.11 -25.65
C ASN A 16 46.25 137.00 -24.61
N LEU A 17 45.78 137.22 -23.38
CA LEU A 17 45.80 136.22 -22.32
C LEU A 17 44.47 135.45 -22.30
N ASN A 18 44.51 134.14 -22.56
CA ASN A 18 43.32 133.30 -22.80
C ASN A 18 42.64 132.71 -21.54
N ALA A 19 43.12 133.00 -20.33
CA ALA A 19 42.54 132.45 -19.09
C ALA A 19 42.83 133.31 -17.85
N PHE A 20 41.84 133.45 -16.96
CA PHE A 20 41.95 134.06 -15.63
C PHE A 20 41.21 133.18 -14.62
N ASP A 21 41.90 132.72 -13.57
CA ASP A 21 41.31 132.03 -12.43
C ASP A 21 40.93 133.04 -11.35
N PHE A 22 39.63 133.16 -11.06
CA PHE A 22 39.08 134.00 -10.00
C PHE A 22 38.89 133.19 -8.72
N ASN A 23 39.61 133.55 -7.67
CA ASN A 23 39.40 133.01 -6.33
C ASN A 23 38.64 134.06 -5.49
N ILE A 24 37.31 134.01 -5.54
CA ILE A 24 36.37 134.91 -4.84
C ILE A 24 35.42 134.11 -3.96
N ASN A 25 35.26 134.53 -2.71
CA ASN A 25 34.49 133.79 -1.69
C ASN A 25 32.98 133.76 -1.94
N THR A 26 32.42 134.69 -2.70
CA THR A 26 30.99 134.72 -2.97
C THR A 26 30.70 135.37 -4.31
N LEU A 27 29.96 134.66 -5.16
CA LEU A 27 29.41 135.18 -6.41
C LEU A 27 27.88 135.23 -6.27
N SER A 28 27.32 136.44 -6.26
CA SER A 28 25.87 136.65 -6.25
C SER A 28 25.40 137.01 -7.66
N VAL A 29 24.44 136.23 -8.20
CA VAL A 29 23.91 136.42 -9.56
C VAL A 29 22.40 136.62 -9.47
N ASN A 30 21.91 137.81 -9.80
CA ASN A 30 20.54 138.24 -9.48
C ASN A 30 19.44 137.71 -10.42
N ASN A 31 19.75 136.92 -11.46
CA ASN A 31 18.76 136.39 -12.40
C ASN A 31 19.12 134.95 -12.82
N ASN A 32 19.47 134.72 -14.08
CA ASN A 32 19.84 133.40 -14.58
C ASN A 32 21.35 133.33 -14.82
N ALA A 33 22.02 132.35 -14.21
CA ALA A 33 23.37 131.96 -14.55
C ALA A 33 23.32 130.71 -15.44
N THR A 34 23.91 130.78 -16.64
CA THR A 34 24.03 129.63 -17.54
C THR A 34 25.51 129.26 -17.66
N LEU A 35 25.91 128.11 -17.09
CA LEU A 35 27.26 127.57 -17.22
C LEU A 35 27.30 126.60 -18.42
N GLN A 36 28.09 126.91 -19.45
CA GLN A 36 28.36 125.97 -20.55
C GLN A 36 29.69 125.27 -20.31
N GLY A 37 29.64 124.08 -19.69
CA GLY A 37 30.81 123.25 -19.39
C GLY A 37 30.62 122.39 -18.12
N PRO A 38 31.49 121.40 -17.87
CA PRO A 38 31.41 120.58 -16.67
C PRO A 38 31.70 121.42 -15.42
N LEU A 39 30.77 121.43 -14.46
CA LEU A 39 30.92 122.08 -13.16
C LEU A 39 31.51 121.05 -12.17
N GLN A 40 32.77 121.23 -11.76
CA GLN A 40 33.36 120.47 -10.65
C GLN A 40 33.16 121.23 -9.34
N ILE A 41 32.55 120.57 -8.35
CA ILE A 41 32.34 121.11 -7.01
C ILE A 41 33.03 120.16 -6.02
N ASN A 42 34.01 120.68 -5.29
CA ASN A 42 34.84 119.85 -4.41
C ASN A 42 34.21 119.60 -3.03
N ASN A 43 33.13 120.29 -2.68
CA ASN A 43 32.38 120.11 -1.44
C ASN A 43 30.87 120.00 -1.75
N ASN A 44 30.02 120.71 -1.00
CA ASN A 44 28.57 120.64 -1.13
C ASN A 44 28.03 121.82 -1.95
N ILE A 45 27.02 121.57 -2.78
CA ILE A 45 26.11 122.61 -3.25
C ILE A 45 24.99 122.72 -2.22
N ASN A 46 25.00 123.78 -1.41
CA ASN A 46 23.87 124.09 -0.54
C ASN A 46 22.91 125.01 -1.29
N ILE A 47 21.72 124.51 -1.60
CA ILE A 47 20.62 125.27 -2.19
C ILE A 47 19.58 125.47 -1.10
N THR A 48 19.50 126.68 -0.54
CA THR A 48 18.50 127.06 0.45
C THR A 48 17.29 127.69 -0.24
N GLU A 49 16.09 127.33 0.20
CA GLU A 49 14.85 127.83 -0.39
C GLU A 49 14.69 129.35 -0.22
N ASN A 50 14.17 129.97 -1.28
CA ASN A 50 13.57 131.31 -1.25
C ASN A 50 12.05 131.13 -1.18
N THR A 51 11.42 131.64 -0.13
CA THR A 51 10.05 131.34 0.30
C THR A 51 8.94 131.86 -0.61
N ASN A 52 9.25 132.50 -1.74
CA ASN A 52 8.26 133.25 -2.54
C ASN A 52 7.93 132.66 -3.92
N TYR A 53 8.57 131.58 -4.39
CA TYR A 53 8.21 130.88 -5.63
C TYR A 53 8.50 129.37 -5.54
N ASN A 54 7.54 128.53 -5.97
CA ASN A 54 7.68 127.07 -6.13
C ASN A 54 8.84 126.73 -7.08
N THR A 55 10.07 126.65 -6.56
CA THR A 55 11.26 126.52 -7.40
C THR A 55 11.79 125.10 -7.37
N PHE A 56 11.57 124.43 -8.49
CA PHE A 56 12.02 123.10 -8.85
C PHE A 56 13.54 123.04 -8.97
N PHE A 57 14.23 122.16 -8.23
CA PHE A 57 15.49 121.63 -8.75
C PHE A 57 15.13 120.72 -9.91
N SER A 58 15.45 121.14 -11.13
CA SER A 58 15.23 120.32 -12.32
C SER A 58 16.47 120.27 -13.18
N ILE A 59 16.93 119.06 -13.46
CA ILE A 59 17.94 118.82 -14.48
C ILE A 59 17.17 118.67 -15.79
N LYS A 60 17.28 119.68 -16.64
CA LYS A 60 16.61 119.72 -17.94
C LYS A 60 17.57 119.28 -19.05
N ASN A 61 17.03 118.64 -20.08
CA ASN A 61 17.82 118.38 -21.30
C ASN A 61 17.94 119.67 -22.16
N LYS A 62 18.69 119.57 -23.26
CA LYS A 62 18.87 120.68 -24.24
C LYS A 62 17.55 121.25 -24.78
N SER A 63 16.48 120.46 -24.77
CA SER A 63 15.13 120.84 -25.20
C SER A 63 14.27 121.47 -24.09
N ASN A 64 14.88 121.81 -22.94
CA ASN A 64 14.25 122.46 -21.80
C ASN A 64 13.15 121.63 -21.10
N GLN A 65 13.18 120.31 -21.25
CA GLN A 65 12.31 119.38 -20.53
C GLN A 65 13.03 118.79 -19.31
N SER A 66 12.38 118.77 -18.15
CA SER A 66 12.90 118.15 -16.92
C SER A 66 13.04 116.64 -17.09
N LYS A 67 14.26 116.13 -16.87
CA LYS A 67 14.57 114.68 -16.87
C LYS A 67 14.68 114.12 -15.46
N PHE A 68 15.03 114.98 -14.50
CA PHE A 68 14.95 114.73 -13.08
C PHE A 68 14.42 115.99 -12.42
N SER A 69 13.36 115.87 -11.64
CA SER A 69 12.88 116.97 -10.81
C SER A 69 12.43 116.48 -9.44
N ILE A 70 12.80 117.23 -8.41
CA ILE A 70 12.34 117.02 -7.04
C ILE A 70 11.37 118.15 -6.71
N ASN A 71 10.18 117.78 -6.27
CA ASN A 71 9.26 118.72 -5.63
C ASN A 71 9.54 118.74 -4.13
N THR A 72 10.06 119.86 -3.63
CA THR A 72 10.51 119.96 -2.24
C THR A 72 9.36 120.00 -1.22
N ASN A 73 8.12 120.27 -1.64
CA ASN A 73 6.96 120.28 -0.74
C ASN A 73 6.35 118.89 -0.48
N THR A 74 6.52 117.94 -1.41
CA THR A 74 5.96 116.58 -1.26
C THR A 74 7.02 115.50 -1.12
N GLY A 75 8.29 115.83 -1.34
CA GLY A 75 9.37 114.86 -1.45
C GLY A 75 9.28 113.98 -2.72
N ASN A 76 8.30 114.22 -3.60
CA ASN A 76 8.14 113.41 -4.81
C ASN A 76 9.24 113.71 -5.82
N THR A 77 9.86 112.64 -6.28
CA THR A 77 10.88 112.66 -7.33
C THR A 77 10.24 112.15 -8.62
N ASP A 78 10.19 112.98 -9.66
CA ASP A 78 9.73 112.58 -11.00
C ASP A 78 10.96 112.36 -11.90
N ILE A 79 11.21 111.10 -12.26
CA ILE A 79 12.33 110.68 -13.11
C ILE A 79 11.77 110.24 -14.46
N LYS A 80 12.03 111.02 -15.51
CA LYS A 80 11.54 110.72 -16.86
C LYS A 80 12.67 110.16 -17.73
N GLY A 81 12.98 108.88 -17.47
CA GLY A 81 13.98 108.05 -18.14
C GLY A 81 14.08 106.66 -17.51
N SER A 82 14.92 105.77 -18.05
CA SER A 82 15.13 104.43 -17.49
C SER A 82 16.03 104.48 -16.25
N LEU A 83 15.43 104.35 -15.07
CA LEU A 83 16.15 104.04 -13.84
C LEU A 83 16.29 102.51 -13.75
N LYS A 84 17.49 101.97 -14.05
CA LYS A 84 17.79 100.56 -13.77
C LYS A 84 18.10 100.42 -12.28
N VAL A 85 17.08 100.03 -11.52
CA VAL A 85 17.23 99.50 -10.16
C VAL A 85 17.15 97.97 -10.28
N GLY A 86 18.30 97.30 -10.24
CA GLY A 86 18.37 95.85 -10.10
C GLY A 86 18.14 95.46 -8.65
N ASP A 87 17.30 94.45 -8.45
CA ASP A 87 17.00 93.72 -7.21
C ASP A 87 16.20 94.47 -6.14
N ILE A 88 14.86 94.38 -6.26
CA ILE A 88 13.89 94.65 -5.21
C ILE A 88 13.22 93.33 -4.80
N MET A 89 13.33 92.96 -3.54
CA MET A 89 12.24 92.31 -2.81
C MET A 89 11.95 93.13 -1.55
N PRO A 90 10.72 93.61 -1.31
CA PRO A 90 10.37 94.22 -0.04
C PRO A 90 10.18 93.14 1.03
N GLN A 91 10.99 93.22 2.09
CA GLN A 91 10.72 92.61 3.39
C GLN A 91 9.48 93.26 4.02
N SER A 92 8.28 92.79 3.66
CA SER A 92 7.09 92.77 4.53
C SER A 92 5.86 92.46 3.68
N GLY A 93 5.06 91.50 4.15
CA GLY A 93 3.96 90.86 3.42
C GLY A 93 2.99 91.81 2.70
N ILE A 94 2.67 91.43 1.46
CA ILE A 94 1.62 92.04 0.65
C ILE A 94 0.28 91.49 1.12
N ASN A 95 -0.55 92.39 1.63
CA ASN A 95 -1.92 92.12 2.06
C ASN A 95 -2.83 91.99 0.81
N LEU A 96 -3.38 90.79 0.61
CA LEU A 96 -4.27 90.42 -0.51
C LEU A 96 -5.77 90.60 -0.19
N SER A 97 -6.11 91.37 0.84
CA SER A 97 -7.50 91.62 1.19
C SER A 97 -7.91 93.06 0.84
N ASN A 98 -8.82 93.18 -0.15
CA ASN A 98 -9.70 94.32 -0.45
C ASN A 98 -9.33 95.20 -1.67
N PRO A 99 -9.91 94.95 -2.87
CA PRO A 99 -9.50 95.58 -4.13
C PRO A 99 -10.30 96.85 -4.52
N ASN A 100 -10.73 97.70 -3.57
CA ASN A 100 -11.72 98.75 -3.91
C ASN A 100 -11.53 100.15 -3.29
N THR A 101 -10.31 100.69 -3.28
CA THR A 101 -10.10 102.16 -3.21
C THR A 101 -8.86 102.61 -4.00
N SER A 102 -9.00 103.78 -4.62
CA SER A 102 -8.13 104.39 -5.62
C SER A 102 -6.66 104.58 -5.18
N GLY A 103 -5.82 103.59 -5.47
CA GLY A 103 -4.37 103.68 -5.30
C GLY A 103 -3.62 102.64 -6.14
N ASN A 104 -2.92 103.13 -7.16
CA ASN A 104 -1.85 102.47 -7.91
C ASN A 104 -2.14 101.06 -8.45
N ASN A 105 -2.92 101.01 -9.53
CA ASN A 105 -2.93 99.88 -10.46
C ASN A 105 -1.52 99.66 -11.06
N ILE A 106 -0.92 98.50 -10.81
CA ILE A 106 0.14 97.98 -11.67
C ILE A 106 -0.57 97.38 -12.88
N GLY A 107 -0.27 97.95 -14.05
CA GLY A 107 -0.94 97.69 -15.32
C GLY A 107 -1.04 96.21 -15.70
N SER A 108 -2.00 95.96 -16.59
CA SER A 108 -2.42 94.66 -17.12
C SER A 108 -1.26 93.74 -17.51
N ALA A 109 -1.12 92.62 -16.79
CA ALA A 109 -0.40 91.45 -17.26
C ALA A 109 -1.32 90.65 -18.21
N SER A 110 -1.36 91.03 -19.48
CA SER A 110 -1.48 90.02 -20.52
C SER A 110 -0.06 89.72 -21.04
N GLN A 111 0.22 88.44 -21.24
CA GLN A 111 1.35 87.90 -22.02
C GLN A 111 2.73 87.75 -21.36
N ALA A 112 2.83 87.05 -20.21
CA ALA A 112 4.11 86.40 -19.86
C ALA A 112 4.05 85.06 -19.10
N PHE A 113 2.87 84.50 -18.81
CA PHE A 113 2.71 83.09 -18.41
C PHE A 113 1.43 82.49 -19.00
N GLU A 114 1.28 82.60 -20.32
CA GLU A 114 0.04 82.31 -21.03
C GLU A 114 -0.28 80.81 -21.17
N HIS A 115 0.57 79.83 -20.81
CA HIS A 115 0.24 78.41 -21.05
C HIS A 115 0.83 77.37 -20.06
N ILE A 116 0.46 77.43 -18.78
CA ILE A 116 0.18 76.18 -18.03
C ILE A 116 -1.15 76.36 -17.28
N TYR A 117 -2.23 76.35 -18.07
CA TYR A 117 -3.57 76.04 -17.60
C TYR A 117 -3.71 74.50 -17.56
N ALA A 118 -3.50 73.88 -16.41
CA ALA A 118 -4.31 72.72 -16.07
C ALA A 118 -5.51 73.28 -15.31
N LYS A 119 -6.59 73.59 -16.04
CA LYS A 119 -7.85 74.19 -15.54
C LYS A 119 -8.42 73.50 -14.30
N ASP A 120 -7.95 72.31 -14.01
CA ASP A 120 -8.41 71.42 -12.96
C ASP A 120 -7.23 70.84 -12.16
N ILE A 121 -6.11 71.53 -11.91
CA ILE A 121 -5.11 71.05 -10.92
C ILE A 121 -4.61 72.19 -10.02
N THR A 122 -4.92 72.12 -8.71
CA THR A 122 -4.45 73.04 -7.66
C THR A 122 -3.66 72.26 -6.61
N VAL A 123 -2.42 72.68 -6.33
CA VAL A 123 -1.60 72.11 -5.24
C VAL A 123 -1.51 73.13 -4.11
N SER A 124 -1.83 72.74 -2.87
CA SER A 124 -1.65 73.55 -1.66
C SER A 124 -0.94 72.73 -0.56
N ASN A 125 -0.56 73.38 0.54
CA ASN A 125 0.41 72.88 1.54
C ASN A 125 0.23 71.44 2.05
N ASN A 126 -0.93 70.78 1.89
CA ASN A 126 -1.12 69.34 2.14
C ASN A 126 -2.21 68.71 1.24
N SER A 127 -2.49 69.31 0.07
CA SER A 127 -3.53 68.81 -0.82
C SER A 127 -3.24 69.00 -2.31
N LEU A 128 -3.65 68.03 -3.11
CA LEU A 128 -3.66 68.02 -4.56
C LEU A 128 -5.13 67.95 -5.01
N SER A 129 -5.69 69.08 -5.44
CA SER A 129 -7.01 69.10 -6.08
C SER A 129 -6.86 68.89 -7.57
N ILE A 130 -7.53 67.87 -8.11
CA ILE A 130 -7.73 67.67 -9.55
C ILE A 130 -9.21 67.90 -9.87
N GLY A 131 -9.53 69.08 -10.40
CA GLY A 131 -10.88 69.54 -10.71
C GLY A 131 -11.68 69.76 -9.44
N GLN A 132 -12.80 69.05 -9.32
CA GLN A 132 -13.65 69.08 -8.14
C GLN A 132 -13.24 68.07 -7.05
N THR A 133 -12.15 67.32 -7.24
CA THR A 133 -11.69 66.27 -6.32
C THR A 133 -10.39 66.67 -5.65
N THR A 134 -10.37 66.77 -4.33
CA THR A 134 -9.20 67.08 -3.52
C THR A 134 -8.64 65.82 -2.87
N LEU A 135 -7.40 65.46 -3.19
CA LEU A 135 -6.60 64.52 -2.41
C LEU A 135 -5.88 65.31 -1.31
N SER A 136 -6.05 64.96 -0.05
CA SER A 136 -5.38 65.61 1.09
C SER A 136 -4.94 64.56 2.11
N SER A 137 -3.86 64.81 2.84
CA SER A 137 -3.51 63.98 4.00
C SER A 137 -3.96 64.67 5.29
N ASP A 138 -4.59 63.95 6.21
CA ASP A 138 -4.78 64.46 7.57
C ASP A 138 -3.50 64.36 8.41
N SER A 139 -3.51 64.93 9.61
CA SER A 139 -2.36 64.94 10.53
C SER A 139 -1.88 63.55 10.97
N GLY A 140 -2.60 62.49 10.61
CA GLY A 140 -2.22 61.08 10.85
C GLY A 140 -1.60 60.38 9.64
N GLY A 141 -1.44 61.06 8.48
CA GLY A 141 -0.84 60.49 7.28
C GLY A 141 -1.79 59.67 6.39
N THR A 142 -3.10 59.72 6.65
CA THR A 142 -4.11 59.00 5.86
C THR A 142 -4.55 59.83 4.66
N LEU A 143 -4.57 59.23 3.47
CA LEU A 143 -4.98 59.89 2.22
C LEU A 143 -6.52 60.01 2.15
N LYS A 144 -7.04 61.24 2.20
CA LYS A 144 -8.45 61.60 2.03
C LYS A 144 -8.71 62.09 0.62
N VAL A 145 -9.81 61.64 0.02
CA VAL A 145 -10.30 62.10 -1.27
C VAL A 145 -11.68 62.74 -1.06
N SER A 146 -11.82 64.04 -1.32
CA SER A 146 -13.10 64.76 -1.18
C SER A 146 -13.51 65.39 -2.51
N SER A 147 -14.68 65.06 -3.05
CA SER A 147 -15.22 65.70 -4.27
C SER A 147 -16.44 66.57 -4.00
N SER A 148 -16.52 67.78 -4.56
CA SER A 148 -17.65 68.72 -4.36
C SER A 148 -18.93 68.39 -5.14
N ASN A 149 -18.98 67.27 -5.88
CA ASN A 149 -20.17 66.82 -6.61
C ASN A 149 -20.75 65.53 -5.98
N SER A 150 -22.04 65.57 -5.63
CA SER A 150 -22.81 64.53 -4.93
C SER A 150 -23.17 63.30 -5.78
N SER A 151 -22.39 62.99 -6.82
CA SER A 151 -22.73 61.98 -7.84
C SER A 151 -21.59 61.01 -8.14
N ASN A 152 -20.75 60.69 -7.14
CA ASN A 152 -19.67 59.72 -7.32
C ASN A 152 -19.94 58.43 -6.54
N ASN A 153 -19.88 57.32 -7.28
CA ASN A 153 -20.07 55.92 -6.87
C ASN A 153 -18.93 55.38 -5.95
N ILE A 154 -18.30 56.24 -5.16
CA ILE A 154 -17.22 55.85 -4.24
C ILE A 154 -17.67 56.22 -2.83
N PRO A 155 -17.92 55.25 -1.93
CA PRO A 155 -18.39 55.51 -0.57
C PRO A 155 -17.36 56.37 0.17
N LEU A 156 -17.80 57.48 0.77
CA LEU A 156 -16.95 58.35 1.56
C LEU A 156 -16.84 57.81 3.00
N LEU A 157 -15.64 57.89 3.58
CA LEU A 157 -15.41 57.61 4.99
C LEU A 157 -15.95 58.77 5.84
N GLU A 158 -16.73 58.46 6.87
CA GLU A 158 -17.09 59.37 7.95
C GLU A 158 -15.86 59.74 8.79
N SER A 159 -16.01 60.74 9.66
CA SER A 159 -14.93 61.29 10.50
C SER A 159 -14.26 60.29 11.44
N ASN A 160 -14.86 59.11 11.65
CA ASN A 160 -14.33 57.99 12.42
C ASN A 160 -13.60 56.93 11.57
N GLY A 161 -13.42 57.17 10.27
CA GLY A 161 -12.77 56.25 9.34
C GLY A 161 -13.66 55.10 8.85
N GLN A 162 -14.95 55.08 9.18
CA GLN A 162 -15.91 54.09 8.68
C GLN A 162 -16.65 54.62 7.45
N PHE A 163 -16.94 53.78 6.47
CA PHE A 163 -17.79 54.19 5.34
C PHE A 163 -19.19 54.56 5.81
N ASN A 164 -19.78 55.62 5.25
CA ASN A 164 -21.18 55.96 5.51
C ASN A 164 -22.07 54.76 5.09
N PRO A 165 -22.83 54.14 6.01
CA PRO A 165 -23.59 52.94 5.71
C PRO A 165 -24.61 53.12 4.58
N SER A 166 -25.09 54.35 4.36
CA SER A 166 -26.01 54.68 3.28
C SER A 166 -25.39 54.63 1.87
N GLN A 167 -24.06 54.53 1.78
CA GLN A 167 -23.30 54.53 0.53
C GLN A 167 -22.69 53.16 0.18
N LEU A 168 -22.78 52.16 1.06
CA LEU A 168 -22.36 50.79 0.77
C LEU A 168 -23.58 49.96 0.32
N PRO A 169 -23.43 49.11 -0.72
CA PRO A 169 -24.56 48.40 -1.33
C PRO A 169 -25.28 47.39 -0.42
N PHE A 170 -24.74 47.09 0.77
CA PHE A 170 -25.30 46.08 1.68
C PHE A 170 -25.23 46.41 3.18
N THR A 171 -24.90 47.64 3.58
CA THR A 171 -25.02 48.04 5.00
C THR A 171 -26.28 48.85 5.20
N GLY A 172 -27.04 48.56 6.26
CA GLY A 172 -28.38 49.11 6.48
C GLY A 172 -29.51 48.09 6.34
N LEU A 173 -29.20 46.84 5.94
CA LEU A 173 -30.18 45.76 6.02
C LEU A 173 -30.39 45.34 7.48
N LYS A 174 -31.60 45.52 8.00
CA LYS A 174 -31.94 45.15 9.39
C LYS A 174 -33.18 44.28 9.39
N PHE A 175 -33.06 43.06 9.90
CA PHE A 175 -34.21 42.20 10.10
C PHE A 175 -35.16 42.83 11.12
N ARG A 176 -36.44 42.95 10.76
CA ARG A 176 -37.47 43.60 11.59
C ARG A 176 -38.47 42.61 12.14
N ASP A 177 -38.92 41.66 11.34
CA ASP A 177 -39.90 40.66 11.74
C ASP A 177 -40.07 39.56 10.69
N THR A 178 -40.88 38.55 11.02
CA THR A 178 -41.37 37.53 10.09
C THR A 178 -42.86 37.74 9.81
N PHE A 179 -43.28 37.62 8.56
CA PHE A 179 -44.71 37.62 8.22
C PHE A 179 -45.18 36.23 7.81
N ALA A 180 -46.21 35.74 8.53
CA ALA A 180 -46.75 34.39 8.41
C ALA A 180 -48.29 34.41 8.51
N PRO A 181 -49.01 34.84 7.47
CA PRO A 181 -50.46 34.84 7.53
C PRO A 181 -51.02 33.40 7.56
N PRO A 182 -52.17 33.17 8.23
CA PRO A 182 -52.90 31.91 8.15
C PRO A 182 -53.17 31.49 6.70
N THR A 183 -53.07 30.20 6.39
CA THR A 183 -53.30 29.65 5.04
C THR A 183 -54.74 29.81 4.56
N THR A 184 -55.67 30.12 5.46
CA THR A 184 -57.09 30.37 5.18
C THR A 184 -57.38 31.82 4.78
N ASN A 185 -56.42 32.74 4.92
CA ASN A 185 -56.62 34.14 4.57
C ASN A 185 -56.78 34.34 3.06
N THR A 186 -57.74 35.20 2.70
CA THR A 186 -57.82 35.80 1.36
C THR A 186 -56.65 36.76 1.10
N SER A 187 -56.39 37.07 -0.17
CA SER A 187 -55.30 37.99 -0.55
C SER A 187 -55.49 39.41 0.00
N THR A 188 -56.73 39.82 0.26
CA THR A 188 -57.06 41.08 0.95
C THR A 188 -56.72 41.00 2.44
N GLN A 189 -57.09 39.93 3.13
CA GLN A 189 -56.75 39.72 4.55
C GLN A 189 -55.23 39.66 4.77
N ASN A 190 -54.49 38.99 3.87
CA ASN A 190 -53.03 38.97 3.90
C ASN A 190 -52.44 40.37 3.82
N ARG A 191 -52.99 41.23 2.94
CA ARG A 191 -52.54 42.62 2.85
C ARG A 191 -52.80 43.38 4.14
N THR A 192 -54.02 43.31 4.68
CA THR A 192 -54.38 44.03 5.91
C THR A 192 -53.50 43.63 7.08
N GLN A 193 -53.20 42.34 7.22
CA GLN A 193 -52.31 41.84 8.26
C GLN A 193 -50.86 42.28 8.05
N LEU A 194 -50.36 42.25 6.81
CA LEU A 194 -49.01 42.74 6.49
C LEU A 194 -48.91 44.24 6.76
N GLU A 195 -49.92 45.02 6.40
CA GLU A 195 -49.98 46.45 6.69
C GLU A 195 -49.98 46.71 8.20
N THR A 196 -50.71 45.91 8.97
CA THR A 196 -50.74 45.99 10.44
C THR A 196 -49.35 45.69 11.03
N LEU A 197 -48.72 44.59 10.60
CA LEU A 197 -47.36 44.22 11.02
C LEU A 197 -46.39 45.37 10.75
N ILE A 198 -46.39 45.87 9.52
CA ILE A 198 -45.47 46.92 9.09
C ILE A 198 -45.73 48.22 9.86
N ASN A 199 -46.98 48.64 10.03
CA ASN A 199 -47.31 49.87 10.76
C ASN A 199 -46.88 49.81 12.24
N ASN A 200 -46.89 48.62 12.84
CA ASN A 200 -46.40 48.40 14.21
C ASN A 200 -44.87 48.48 14.35
N LEU A 201 -44.11 48.42 13.24
CA LEU A 201 -42.66 48.61 13.27
C LEU A 201 -42.32 50.11 13.45
N SER A 202 -41.72 50.50 14.57
CA SER A 202 -41.24 51.88 14.78
C SER A 202 -39.92 52.15 14.04
N ASN A 203 -39.69 53.41 13.62
CA ASN A 203 -38.43 53.87 13.01
C ASN A 203 -37.96 53.02 11.81
N LYS A 204 -38.85 52.83 10.82
CA LYS A 204 -38.53 52.11 9.58
C LYS A 204 -37.56 52.94 8.73
N THR A 205 -36.42 52.37 8.38
CA THR A 205 -35.43 53.00 7.51
C THR A 205 -35.20 52.16 6.25
N ASN A 206 -34.65 52.76 5.20
CA ASN A 206 -34.20 52.00 4.03
C ASN A 206 -33.31 50.82 4.44
N GLY A 207 -33.62 49.63 3.92
CA GLY A 207 -32.92 48.39 4.22
C GLY A 207 -33.54 47.53 5.32
N ASP A 208 -34.45 48.08 6.14
CA ASP A 208 -35.25 47.27 7.05
C ASP A 208 -35.99 46.19 6.26
N TYR A 209 -35.93 44.93 6.69
CA TYR A 209 -36.50 43.82 5.95
C TYR A 209 -37.26 42.86 6.85
N ILE A 210 -38.24 42.20 6.25
CA ILE A 210 -38.98 41.10 6.86
C ILE A 210 -38.81 39.84 6.03
N VAL A 211 -38.88 38.69 6.69
CA VAL A 211 -38.83 37.39 6.03
C VAL A 211 -40.24 36.82 5.98
N LEU A 212 -40.62 36.25 4.84
CA LEU A 212 -41.91 35.61 4.65
C LEU A 212 -41.74 34.13 4.99
N SER A 213 -42.55 33.60 5.91
CA SER A 213 -42.39 32.20 6.34
C SER A 213 -43.52 31.27 5.88
N SER A 214 -44.47 31.78 5.09
CA SER A 214 -45.52 30.98 4.45
C SER A 214 -45.78 31.45 3.01
N ASN A 215 -46.41 30.60 2.22
CA ASN A 215 -46.82 30.93 0.86
C ASN A 215 -48.15 31.70 0.89
N PHE A 216 -48.21 32.89 0.31
CA PHE A 216 -49.43 33.69 0.26
C PHE A 216 -49.45 34.68 -0.92
N THR A 217 -50.63 35.17 -1.27
CA THR A 217 -50.82 36.22 -2.28
C THR A 217 -51.29 37.50 -1.61
N ILE A 218 -50.77 38.66 -2.05
CA ILE A 218 -51.23 39.99 -1.66
C ILE A 218 -52.18 40.53 -2.74
N ALA A 219 -53.33 41.08 -2.37
CA ALA A 219 -54.28 41.64 -3.35
C ALA A 219 -53.65 42.77 -4.20
N LEU A 220 -54.25 43.12 -5.35
CA LEU A 220 -53.82 44.24 -6.21
C LEU A 220 -54.20 45.62 -5.63
N GLN A 221 -53.31 46.61 -5.65
CA GLN A 221 -53.59 47.96 -5.13
C GLN A 221 -54.73 48.64 -5.89
N THR A 222 -55.68 49.24 -5.17
CA THR A 222 -56.70 50.11 -5.78
C THR A 222 -56.18 51.57 -5.85
N PRO A 223 -56.64 52.41 -6.80
CA PRO A 223 -56.05 53.73 -7.07
C PRO A 223 -56.04 54.73 -5.90
N THR A 224 -56.78 54.44 -4.82
CA THR A 224 -56.95 55.29 -3.63
C THR A 224 -56.12 54.85 -2.41
N GLU A 225 -55.30 53.79 -2.53
CA GLU A 225 -54.61 53.16 -1.39
C GLU A 225 -53.12 53.56 -1.24
N ASN A 226 -52.58 53.29 -0.04
CA ASN A 226 -51.20 53.51 0.39
C ASN A 226 -50.17 52.99 -0.62
N THR A 227 -49.23 53.85 -1.05
CA THR A 227 -48.17 53.53 -2.02
C THR A 227 -47.19 52.46 -1.54
N MET A 228 -47.22 52.10 -0.26
CA MET A 228 -46.41 51.04 0.36
C MET A 228 -46.43 49.71 -0.40
N PHE A 229 -47.60 49.31 -0.91
CA PHE A 229 -47.81 48.00 -1.55
C PHE A 229 -47.69 48.04 -3.07
N SER A 230 -47.40 49.20 -3.66
CA SER A 230 -47.40 49.41 -5.11
C SER A 230 -46.52 48.43 -5.89
N SER A 231 -45.41 47.98 -5.29
CA SER A 231 -44.49 47.05 -5.93
C SER A 231 -44.79 45.57 -5.65
N ILE A 232 -45.69 45.27 -4.70
CA ILE A 232 -46.00 43.91 -4.23
C ILE A 232 -47.47 43.49 -4.42
N GLY A 233 -48.36 44.42 -4.74
CA GLY A 233 -49.78 44.14 -4.98
C GLY A 233 -49.99 43.18 -6.15
N GLY A 234 -50.81 42.16 -5.95
CA GLY A 234 -51.11 41.12 -6.95
C GLY A 234 -50.04 40.02 -7.06
N LYS A 235 -48.95 40.07 -6.29
CA LYS A 235 -47.90 39.05 -6.31
C LYS A 235 -48.18 37.92 -5.31
N THR A 236 -47.71 36.73 -5.68
CA THR A 236 -47.61 35.57 -4.79
C THR A 236 -46.18 35.45 -4.29
N PHE A 237 -46.04 35.26 -2.98
CA PHE A 237 -44.77 35.06 -2.31
C PHE A 237 -44.68 33.64 -1.76
N ASN A 238 -43.47 33.11 -1.72
CA ASN A 238 -43.15 31.82 -1.14
C ASN A 238 -42.48 32.00 0.24
N SER A 239 -42.55 30.95 1.06
CA SER A 239 -41.74 30.87 2.28
C SER A 239 -40.25 30.99 1.93
N GLY A 240 -39.55 31.88 2.63
CA GLY A 240 -38.16 32.27 2.38
C GLY A 240 -37.98 33.56 1.59
N ASP A 241 -39.04 34.09 0.94
CA ASP A 241 -38.96 35.39 0.27
C ASP A 241 -38.72 36.52 1.28
N ILE A 242 -38.02 37.57 0.84
CA ILE A 242 -37.70 38.73 1.67
C ILE A 242 -38.36 39.97 1.09
N LEU A 243 -38.97 40.79 1.93
CA LEU A 243 -39.44 42.12 1.55
C LEU A 243 -38.56 43.16 2.24
N ILE A 244 -37.97 44.07 1.47
CA ILE A 244 -37.16 45.18 1.98
C ILE A 244 -37.94 46.49 1.88
N TRP A 245 -37.79 47.34 2.89
CA TRP A 245 -38.24 48.72 2.91
C TRP A 245 -37.30 49.61 2.10
N VAL A 246 -37.84 50.29 1.08
CA VAL A 246 -37.07 51.12 0.14
C VAL A 246 -37.72 52.49 -0.03
N ASN A 247 -36.91 53.51 -0.32
CA ASN A 247 -37.32 54.92 -0.48
C ASN A 247 -38.16 55.47 0.70
N ASN A 248 -37.97 54.89 1.89
CA ASN A 248 -38.70 55.15 3.13
C ASN A 248 -40.23 54.99 3.06
N ASN A 249 -40.78 54.44 1.97
CA ASN A 249 -42.24 54.40 1.77
C ASN A 249 -42.75 53.24 0.89
N THR A 250 -41.91 52.26 0.53
CA THR A 250 -42.34 51.16 -0.35
C THR A 250 -41.69 49.84 0.06
N LEU A 251 -42.48 48.78 0.13
CA LEU A 251 -41.95 47.42 0.23
C LEU A 251 -41.60 46.92 -1.15
N VAL A 252 -40.40 46.39 -1.31
CA VAL A 252 -39.92 45.80 -2.56
C VAL A 252 -39.49 44.36 -2.26
N PRO A 253 -39.93 43.39 -3.09
CA PRO A 253 -39.48 42.02 -2.91
C PRO A 253 -38.03 41.90 -3.36
N VAL A 254 -37.23 41.21 -2.55
CA VAL A 254 -35.87 40.88 -2.93
C VAL A 254 -35.93 39.69 -3.86
N ASN A 255 -35.56 39.91 -5.11
CA ASN A 255 -35.26 38.81 -6.02
C ASN A 255 -33.89 38.22 -5.65
N PHE A 256 -33.84 37.52 -4.52
CA PHE A 256 -32.66 36.79 -4.09
C PHE A 256 -32.76 35.36 -4.60
N ALA A 257 -32.22 35.11 -5.78
CA ALA A 257 -31.88 33.75 -6.16
C ALA A 257 -30.63 33.38 -5.37
N LEU A 258 -30.78 32.57 -4.30
CA LEU A 258 -29.65 31.77 -3.83
C LEU A 258 -29.12 31.03 -5.06
N PRO A 259 -27.81 31.09 -5.36
CA PRO A 259 -27.26 30.25 -6.39
C PRO A 259 -27.51 28.81 -5.96
N ILE A 260 -28.58 28.21 -6.49
CA ILE A 260 -28.79 26.78 -6.50
C ILE A 260 -27.45 26.19 -6.94
N ASN A 261 -26.81 25.41 -6.05
CA ASN A 261 -25.47 24.81 -6.13
C ASN A 261 -24.32 25.45 -5.31
N TYR A 262 -24.51 26.55 -4.56
CA TYR A 262 -23.43 27.14 -3.75
C TYR A 262 -23.81 27.36 -2.27
N ILE A 263 -24.12 26.29 -1.54
CA ILE A 263 -23.81 26.30 -0.10
C ILE A 263 -22.29 26.16 0.01
N LYS A 264 -21.59 27.29 0.19
CA LYS A 264 -20.14 27.30 0.44
C LYS A 264 -19.86 26.64 1.79
N ARG A 265 -18.71 25.98 1.96
CA ARG A 265 -18.30 25.35 3.24
C ARG A 265 -18.47 26.27 4.45
N GLN A 266 -18.25 27.57 4.28
CA GLN A 266 -18.45 28.59 5.32
C GLN A 266 -19.90 28.73 5.83
N HIS A 267 -20.88 28.23 5.09
CA HIS A 267 -22.31 28.21 5.47
C HIS A 267 -22.68 26.91 6.21
N ILE A 268 -21.75 25.94 6.31
CA ILE A 268 -21.86 24.74 7.13
C ILE A 268 -20.79 24.89 8.21
N THR A 269 -21.13 25.54 9.32
CA THR A 269 -20.20 25.70 10.45
C THR A 269 -19.87 24.32 11.05
N ASP A 270 -18.60 24.13 11.43
CA ASP A 270 -18.13 22.89 12.02
C ASP A 270 -18.98 22.52 13.25
N GLY A 271 -19.55 21.31 13.25
CA GLY A 271 -20.37 20.78 14.35
C GLY A 271 -21.89 20.96 14.25
N GLU A 272 -22.41 21.61 13.21
CA GLU A 272 -23.82 22.03 13.18
C GLU A 272 -24.80 21.15 12.40
N ILE A 273 -24.38 20.19 11.59
CA ILE A 273 -25.30 19.22 10.98
C ILE A 273 -25.55 18.08 11.98
N THR A 274 -26.50 18.30 12.88
CA THR A 274 -27.02 17.28 13.80
C THR A 274 -28.06 16.43 13.09
N SER A 275 -28.32 15.21 13.59
CA SER A 275 -29.36 14.33 13.03
C SER A 275 -30.75 14.98 13.01
N SER A 276 -31.02 15.95 13.90
CA SER A 276 -32.26 16.73 13.94
C SER A 276 -32.41 17.76 12.82
N LYS A 277 -31.30 18.17 12.18
CA LYS A 277 -31.26 19.12 11.06
C LYS A 277 -31.19 18.41 9.70
N LEU A 278 -31.07 17.08 9.72
CA LEU A 278 -31.10 16.22 8.55
C LEU A 278 -32.47 15.60 8.44
N ASP A 279 -33.03 15.55 7.24
CA ASP A 279 -34.20 14.72 6.99
C ASP A 279 -33.86 13.26 7.32
N SER A 280 -34.87 12.45 7.63
CA SER A 280 -34.74 11.02 7.95
C SER A 280 -33.93 10.23 6.92
N GLN A 281 -33.84 10.75 5.69
CA GLN A 281 -33.02 10.24 4.61
C GLN A 281 -32.30 11.40 3.90
N ILE A 282 -30.99 11.26 3.73
CA ILE A 282 -30.18 12.13 2.86
C ILE A 282 -29.78 11.30 1.64
N THR A 283 -30.16 11.73 0.44
CA THR A 283 -29.63 11.16 -0.79
C THR A 283 -28.36 11.89 -1.16
N ILE A 284 -27.22 11.19 -1.11
CA ILE A 284 -25.91 11.73 -1.51
C ILE A 284 -25.45 10.97 -2.75
N ASN A 285 -25.31 11.66 -3.88
CA ASN A 285 -24.85 11.02 -5.13
C ASN A 285 -23.41 10.51 -5.03
N SER A 286 -22.54 11.24 -4.33
CA SER A 286 -21.16 10.85 -4.07
C SER A 286 -20.68 11.48 -2.75
N LEU A 287 -20.16 10.66 -1.85
CA LEU A 287 -19.51 11.13 -0.63
C LEU A 287 -18.00 10.92 -0.77
N THR A 288 -17.22 12.01 -0.73
CA THR A 288 -15.75 11.95 -0.66
C THR A 288 -15.32 12.47 0.70
N VAL A 289 -14.58 11.67 1.46
CA VAL A 289 -14.06 12.05 2.78
C VAL A 289 -12.54 12.10 2.73
N ALA A 290 -11.96 13.24 3.14
CA ALA A 290 -10.53 13.51 2.95
C ALA A 290 -9.60 12.78 3.94
N SER A 291 -10.12 12.24 5.05
CA SER A 291 -9.32 11.57 6.08
C SER A 291 -9.98 10.29 6.57
N GLN A 292 -10.90 10.40 7.54
CA GLN A 292 -11.52 9.27 8.22
C GLN A 292 -13.01 9.52 8.41
N SER A 293 -13.82 8.49 8.14
CA SER A 293 -15.23 8.44 8.49
C SER A 293 -15.43 7.36 9.54
N ASN A 294 -16.11 7.71 10.64
CA ASN A 294 -16.52 6.73 11.63
C ASN A 294 -18.04 6.53 11.51
N PHE A 295 -18.45 5.41 10.94
CA PHE A 295 -19.86 5.03 10.82
C PHE A 295 -20.21 3.99 11.89
N SER A 296 -21.27 4.23 12.67
CA SER A 296 -21.76 3.23 13.64
C SER A 296 -22.35 1.99 12.95
N LYS A 297 -22.84 2.15 11.72
CA LYS A 297 -23.36 1.08 10.86
C LYS A 297 -23.22 1.49 9.41
N VAL A 298 -22.75 0.56 8.57
CA VAL A 298 -22.75 0.71 7.11
C VAL A 298 -23.65 -0.39 6.56
N ILE A 299 -24.66 -0.01 5.77
CA ILE A 299 -25.50 -0.94 5.02
C ILE A 299 -25.28 -0.59 3.55
N VAL A 300 -24.80 -1.56 2.78
CA VAL A 300 -24.67 -1.42 1.33
C VAL A 300 -25.58 -2.46 0.69
N THR A 301 -26.53 -2.00 -0.13
CA THR A 301 -27.50 -2.87 -0.82
C THR A 301 -26.98 -3.34 -2.18
N GLY A 302 -26.01 -2.63 -2.75
CA GLY A 302 -25.28 -3.02 -3.95
C GLY A 302 -23.84 -3.45 -3.65
N ASP A 303 -22.98 -3.34 -4.65
CA ASP A 303 -21.59 -3.75 -4.54
C ASP A 303 -20.77 -2.79 -3.67
N THR A 304 -19.86 -3.36 -2.89
CA THR A 304 -18.84 -2.60 -2.15
C THR A 304 -17.45 -3.00 -2.65
N THR A 305 -16.63 -2.02 -3.04
CA THR A 305 -15.21 -2.23 -3.33
C THR A 305 -14.38 -1.62 -2.21
N ILE A 306 -13.54 -2.43 -1.56
CA ILE A 306 -12.56 -1.94 -0.59
C ILE A 306 -11.21 -1.84 -1.31
N GLY A 307 -10.79 -0.61 -1.64
CA GLY A 307 -9.52 -0.38 -2.35
C GLY A 307 -8.27 -0.55 -1.47
N GLY A 308 -8.44 -0.66 -0.15
CA GLY A 308 -7.38 -0.91 0.83
C GLY A 308 -7.56 -2.23 1.57
N ASN A 309 -6.98 -2.33 2.76
CA ASN A 309 -7.11 -3.52 3.61
C ASN A 309 -8.48 -3.55 4.32
N LEU A 310 -9.06 -4.74 4.45
CA LEU A 310 -10.18 -4.99 5.35
C LEU A 310 -9.64 -5.47 6.71
N LYS A 311 -9.87 -4.69 7.77
CA LYS A 311 -9.62 -5.11 9.16
C LYS A 311 -10.96 -5.25 9.88
N VAL A 312 -11.21 -6.43 10.45
CA VAL A 312 -12.38 -6.70 11.29
C VAL A 312 -11.89 -6.96 12.71
N GLU A 313 -12.25 -6.07 13.64
CA GLU A 313 -11.89 -6.22 15.08
C GLU A 313 -13.01 -6.87 15.90
N GLY A 314 -14.16 -7.14 15.28
CA GLY A 314 -15.25 -7.91 15.91
C GLY A 314 -14.90 -9.39 16.06
N SER A 315 -15.66 -10.10 16.89
CA SER A 315 -15.48 -11.54 17.14
C SER A 315 -15.88 -12.44 15.97
N THR A 316 -16.63 -11.91 14.99
CA THR A 316 -17.22 -12.70 13.91
C THR A 316 -17.18 -11.93 12.60
N ASN A 317 -16.73 -12.60 11.54
CA ASN A 317 -16.94 -12.19 10.16
C ASN A 317 -17.78 -13.27 9.46
N THR A 318 -18.99 -12.92 9.02
CA THR A 318 -19.89 -13.83 8.32
C THR A 318 -19.91 -13.49 6.84
N VAL A 319 -19.46 -14.44 6.01
CA VAL A 319 -19.47 -14.31 4.56
C VAL A 319 -20.48 -15.30 3.98
N THR A 320 -21.62 -14.79 3.52
CA THR A 320 -22.65 -15.59 2.87
C THR A 320 -22.58 -15.39 1.37
N THR A 321 -21.79 -16.22 0.69
CA THR A 321 -21.57 -16.17 -0.76
C THR A 321 -21.66 -17.57 -1.36
N THR A 322 -21.92 -17.66 -2.67
CA THR A 322 -21.82 -18.94 -3.39
C THR A 322 -20.36 -19.37 -3.53
N ASN A 323 -19.45 -18.40 -3.75
CA ASN A 323 -18.03 -18.63 -3.92
C ASN A 323 -17.24 -17.60 -3.11
N THR A 324 -16.14 -18.03 -2.50
CA THR A 324 -15.13 -17.16 -1.88
C THR A 324 -13.79 -17.46 -2.54
N ALA A 325 -13.21 -16.48 -3.23
CA ALA A 325 -11.88 -16.59 -3.84
C ALA A 325 -10.86 -15.88 -2.94
N ILE A 326 -9.81 -16.59 -2.57
CA ILE A 326 -8.69 -16.07 -1.77
C ILE A 326 -7.43 -16.25 -2.62
N THR A 327 -6.74 -15.16 -2.90
CA THR A 327 -5.49 -15.16 -3.68
C THR A 327 -4.26 -15.39 -2.81
N ASP A 328 -4.39 -15.28 -1.49
CA ASP A 328 -3.33 -15.57 -0.54
C ASP A 328 -2.92 -17.04 -0.59
N ARG A 329 -1.61 -17.29 -0.46
CA ARG A 329 -1.04 -18.65 -0.46
C ARG A 329 -1.21 -19.37 0.88
N ILE A 330 -1.41 -18.61 1.96
CA ILE A 330 -1.46 -19.12 3.33
C ILE A 330 -2.70 -18.54 4.01
N ILE A 331 -3.49 -19.42 4.62
CA ILE A 331 -4.55 -19.06 5.56
C ILE A 331 -4.03 -19.41 6.95
N GLU A 332 -3.81 -18.38 7.77
CA GLU A 332 -3.33 -18.53 9.13
C GLU A 332 -4.53 -18.56 10.10
N LEU A 333 -4.69 -19.67 10.83
CA LEU A 333 -5.72 -19.83 11.86
C LEU A 333 -5.11 -19.59 13.24
N ASN A 334 -5.92 -19.08 14.17
CA ASN A 334 -5.52 -18.84 15.56
C ASN A 334 -4.30 -17.90 15.73
N LYS A 335 -4.08 -16.97 14.79
CA LYS A 335 -3.00 -15.99 14.84
C LYS A 335 -3.07 -15.15 16.13
N ASN A 336 -1.93 -14.94 16.77
CA ASN A 336 -1.76 -14.18 18.02
C ASN A 336 -2.39 -14.85 19.27
N HIS A 337 -2.75 -16.13 19.20
CA HIS A 337 -3.09 -16.89 20.40
C HIS A 337 -1.86 -17.06 21.30
N ASN A 338 -2.03 -16.83 22.61
CA ASN A 338 -0.99 -16.99 23.62
C ASN A 338 -1.46 -18.00 24.67
N GLY A 339 -0.64 -19.03 24.94
CA GLY A 339 -0.96 -20.10 25.89
C GLY A 339 -1.26 -21.44 25.21
N GLU A 340 -1.65 -22.43 26.02
CA GLU A 340 -2.10 -23.74 25.54
C GLU A 340 -3.43 -23.61 24.81
N ASN A 341 -3.49 -24.08 23.56
CA ASN A 341 -4.72 -24.09 22.81
C ASN A 341 -5.59 -25.27 23.26
N LEU A 342 -6.75 -24.96 23.82
CA LEU A 342 -7.71 -25.98 24.28
C LEU A 342 -8.77 -26.31 23.22
N SER A 343 -8.67 -25.77 22.02
CA SER A 343 -9.69 -25.91 20.97
C SER A 343 -9.12 -26.47 19.67
N ASP A 344 -9.88 -27.32 18.99
CA ASP A 344 -9.52 -27.86 17.69
C ASP A 344 -9.39 -26.74 16.64
N LEU A 345 -8.42 -26.88 15.72
CA LEU A 345 -8.12 -25.90 14.68
C LEU A 345 -8.29 -26.51 13.30
N GLY A 346 -9.15 -25.93 12.46
CA GLY A 346 -9.32 -26.44 11.11
C GLY A 346 -10.51 -25.88 10.36
N LEU A 347 -10.92 -26.63 9.34
CA LEU A 347 -12.07 -26.31 8.52
C LEU A 347 -13.20 -27.27 8.83
N LEU A 348 -14.38 -26.71 9.11
CA LEU A 348 -15.62 -27.45 9.24
C LEU A 348 -16.39 -27.35 7.91
N LEU A 349 -16.53 -28.49 7.24
CA LEU A 349 -17.27 -28.62 6.00
C LEU A 349 -18.70 -29.07 6.33
N ASN A 350 -19.65 -28.14 6.24
CA ASN A 350 -21.05 -28.44 6.46
C ASN A 350 -21.61 -29.22 5.26
N ARG A 351 -22.12 -30.43 5.50
CA ARG A 351 -22.59 -31.35 4.44
C ARG A 351 -24.11 -31.39 4.27
N GLY A 352 -24.83 -30.46 4.92
CA GLY A 352 -26.29 -30.43 4.93
C GLY A 352 -26.89 -31.51 5.84
N SER A 353 -28.04 -32.06 5.47
CA SER A 353 -28.85 -33.00 6.27
C SER A 353 -28.32 -34.45 6.29
N SER A 354 -27.01 -34.65 6.22
CA SER A 354 -26.42 -35.98 6.29
C SER A 354 -26.57 -36.59 7.69
N THR A 355 -26.94 -37.87 7.76
CA THR A 355 -26.94 -38.65 9.02
C THR A 355 -25.55 -38.81 9.62
N ASN A 356 -24.49 -38.64 8.81
CA ASN A 356 -23.10 -38.78 9.23
C ASN A 356 -22.48 -37.43 9.65
N GLY A 357 -23.30 -36.40 9.85
CA GLY A 357 -22.87 -35.09 10.30
C GLY A 357 -22.00 -34.33 9.29
N ASN A 358 -21.31 -33.31 9.81
CA ASN A 358 -20.37 -32.49 9.05
C ASN A 358 -19.01 -33.17 8.97
N TYR A 359 -18.11 -32.59 8.18
CA TYR A 359 -16.75 -33.10 8.05
C TYR A 359 -15.75 -32.08 8.60
N PHE A 360 -14.74 -32.57 9.30
CA PHE A 360 -13.67 -31.76 9.85
C PHE A 360 -12.34 -32.21 9.26
N ILE A 361 -11.52 -31.22 8.91
CA ILE A 361 -10.11 -31.39 8.54
C ILE A 361 -9.30 -30.39 9.35
N GLY A 362 -8.41 -30.90 10.20
CA GLY A 362 -7.67 -30.03 11.11
C GLY A 362 -6.93 -30.76 12.23
N TRP A 363 -6.40 -29.97 13.15
CA TRP A 363 -5.76 -30.42 14.36
C TRP A 363 -6.81 -30.69 15.44
N ASN A 364 -6.70 -31.85 16.11
CA ASN A 364 -7.53 -32.21 17.24
C ASN A 364 -6.70 -32.28 18.51
N GLU A 365 -7.00 -31.41 19.47
CA GLU A 365 -6.20 -31.22 20.69
C GLU A 365 -6.34 -32.40 21.67
N ASP A 366 -7.46 -33.14 21.62
CA ASP A 366 -7.66 -34.30 22.51
C ASP A 366 -6.81 -35.51 22.09
N SER A 367 -6.53 -35.66 20.80
CA SER A 367 -5.72 -36.76 20.26
C SER A 367 -4.29 -36.35 19.89
N ASP A 368 -3.98 -35.06 19.98
CA ASP A 368 -2.71 -34.42 19.63
C ASP A 368 -2.25 -34.76 18.19
N LYS A 369 -3.22 -34.73 17.25
CA LYS A 369 -3.03 -35.20 15.87
C LYS A 369 -3.80 -34.38 14.86
N PHE A 370 -3.25 -34.30 13.66
CA PHE A 370 -4.01 -33.95 12.48
C PHE A 370 -4.99 -35.08 12.13
N VAL A 371 -6.23 -34.71 11.84
CA VAL A 371 -7.33 -35.65 11.64
C VAL A 371 -8.24 -35.19 10.50
N LEU A 372 -8.86 -36.19 9.89
CA LEU A 372 -9.81 -36.07 8.80
C LEU A 372 -10.98 -37.00 9.13
N GLY A 373 -12.19 -36.46 9.27
CA GLY A 373 -13.32 -37.28 9.70
C GLY A 373 -14.64 -36.55 9.92
N ASN A 374 -15.65 -37.33 10.30
CA ASN A 374 -17.00 -36.86 10.56
C ASN A 374 -17.14 -36.30 11.98
N VAL A 375 -17.97 -35.26 12.12
CA VAL A 375 -18.33 -34.62 13.38
C VAL A 375 -19.85 -34.44 13.46
N ILE A 376 -20.44 -34.84 14.59
CA ILE A 376 -21.90 -34.94 14.75
C ILE A 376 -22.54 -33.58 15.15
N SER A 377 -21.77 -32.66 15.74
CA SER A 377 -22.24 -31.32 16.10
C SER A 377 -21.63 -30.23 15.21
N SER A 378 -22.38 -29.16 14.99
CA SER A 378 -21.86 -27.93 14.40
C SER A 378 -21.24 -27.05 15.51
N ALA A 379 -20.08 -26.45 15.21
CA ALA A 379 -19.40 -25.41 16.00
C ALA A 379 -19.25 -25.67 17.51
N ASN A 380 -18.44 -26.68 17.87
CA ASN A 380 -17.88 -26.79 19.21
C ASN A 380 -16.38 -26.49 19.16
N ASN A 381 -15.81 -26.02 20.26
CA ASN A 381 -14.37 -25.84 20.39
C ASN A 381 -13.60 -27.17 20.38
N LYS A 382 -14.27 -28.30 20.62
CA LYS A 382 -13.70 -29.64 20.55
C LYS A 382 -14.64 -30.59 19.83
N TYR A 383 -14.09 -31.38 18.91
CA TYR A 383 -14.85 -32.35 18.14
C TYR A 383 -14.51 -33.78 18.55
N ASN A 384 -15.55 -34.57 18.80
CA ASN A 384 -15.44 -36.03 18.79
C ASN A 384 -15.43 -36.50 17.33
N ILE A 385 -14.24 -36.85 16.84
CA ILE A 385 -14.03 -37.12 15.41
C ILE A 385 -14.10 -38.62 15.15
N GLN A 386 -15.08 -39.01 14.34
CA GLN A 386 -15.08 -40.33 13.73
C GLN A 386 -14.17 -40.29 12.50
N LYS A 387 -13.02 -40.98 12.57
CA LYS A 387 -12.03 -41.01 11.48
C LYS A 387 -12.67 -41.37 10.14
N GLY A 388 -12.41 -40.55 9.14
CA GLY A 388 -12.90 -40.74 7.78
C GLY A 388 -11.93 -41.51 6.89
N THR A 389 -12.31 -41.64 5.62
CA THR A 389 -11.48 -42.22 4.57
C THR A 389 -10.78 -41.10 3.78
N LEU A 390 -9.50 -41.28 3.49
CA LEU A 390 -8.73 -40.41 2.60
C LEU A 390 -8.53 -41.11 1.26
N LEU A 391 -9.03 -40.50 0.18
CA LEU A 391 -8.71 -40.92 -1.19
C LEU A 391 -7.58 -40.02 -1.72
N ALA A 392 -6.34 -40.48 -1.60
CA ALA A 392 -5.17 -39.73 -2.05
C ALA A 392 -4.01 -40.66 -2.40
N ASN A 393 -3.12 -40.19 -3.28
CA ASN A 393 -1.77 -40.73 -3.37
C ASN A 393 -0.95 -40.18 -2.19
N ILE A 394 -0.18 -41.03 -1.53
CA ILE A 394 0.64 -40.65 -0.37
C ILE A 394 2.11 -40.79 -0.75
N GLU A 395 2.86 -39.70 -0.60
CA GLU A 395 4.31 -39.66 -0.70
C GLU A 395 4.85 -39.24 0.67
N SER A 396 5.68 -40.08 1.29
CA SER A 396 6.28 -39.84 2.60
C SER A 396 7.58 -40.62 2.73
N ASP A 397 8.56 -40.06 3.43
CA ASP A 397 9.80 -40.75 3.80
C ASP A 397 9.53 -41.97 4.69
N THR A 398 8.49 -41.90 5.51
CA THR A 398 8.07 -43.00 6.40
C THR A 398 6.56 -43.01 6.55
N ILE A 399 5.97 -44.21 6.45
CA ILE A 399 4.56 -44.45 6.75
C ILE A 399 4.51 -45.36 7.98
N SER A 400 3.95 -44.87 9.07
CA SER A 400 3.70 -45.65 10.27
C SER A 400 2.21 -45.96 10.39
N VAL A 401 1.86 -47.25 10.34
CA VAL A 401 0.49 -47.73 10.51
C VAL A 401 0.40 -48.39 11.88
N SER A 402 -0.38 -47.80 12.79
CA SER A 402 -0.48 -48.27 14.18
C SER A 402 -1.40 -49.48 14.38
N LYS A 403 -1.99 -49.98 13.29
CA LYS A 403 -2.94 -51.09 13.23
C LYS A 403 -2.63 -51.92 11.98
N ASP A 404 -3.61 -52.65 11.47
CA ASP A 404 -3.48 -53.47 10.27
C ASP A 404 -3.30 -52.62 9.00
N LEU A 405 -2.46 -53.11 8.10
CA LEU A 405 -2.32 -52.60 6.74
C LEU A 405 -2.95 -53.61 5.78
N ASN A 406 -4.13 -53.27 5.25
CA ASN A 406 -4.79 -54.05 4.21
C ASN A 406 -4.50 -53.43 2.86
N ILE A 407 -4.06 -54.25 1.89
CA ILE A 407 -3.71 -53.81 0.54
C ILE A 407 -4.46 -54.69 -0.45
N ASP A 408 -5.44 -54.12 -1.14
CA ASP A 408 -6.23 -54.84 -2.15
C ASP A 408 -5.44 -55.11 -3.44
N GLY A 409 -4.34 -54.39 -3.64
CA GLY A 409 -3.44 -54.53 -4.78
C GLY A 409 -2.12 -55.23 -4.46
N ASN A 410 -1.11 -54.99 -5.29
CA ASN A 410 0.22 -55.56 -5.12
C ASN A 410 1.10 -54.69 -4.21
N ILE A 411 1.97 -55.34 -3.44
CA ILE A 411 3.07 -54.67 -2.73
C ILE A 411 4.34 -54.76 -3.59
N ASN A 412 4.89 -53.61 -3.98
CA ASN A 412 6.18 -53.53 -4.69
C ASN A 412 7.23 -52.89 -3.78
N ILE A 413 8.17 -53.69 -3.27
CA ILE A 413 9.26 -53.22 -2.42
C ILE A 413 10.50 -53.02 -3.29
N LYS A 414 10.93 -51.76 -3.46
CA LYS A 414 12.14 -51.41 -4.24
C LYS A 414 13.40 -51.28 -3.39
N GLY A 415 13.27 -51.28 -2.06
CA GLY A 415 14.39 -51.27 -1.14
C GLY A 415 15.16 -52.60 -1.14
N ASN A 416 16.33 -52.61 -0.52
CA ASN A 416 17.19 -53.81 -0.46
C ASN A 416 16.73 -54.84 0.59
N VAL A 417 15.92 -54.43 1.57
CA VAL A 417 15.53 -55.26 2.72
C VAL A 417 14.03 -55.15 2.96
N ALA A 418 13.38 -56.28 3.18
CA ALA A 418 12.03 -56.39 3.70
C ALA A 418 12.05 -57.23 4.98
N ASN A 419 11.80 -56.60 6.13
CA ASN A 419 11.72 -57.29 7.41
C ASN A 419 10.27 -57.64 7.70
N ILE A 420 9.96 -58.93 7.81
CA ILE A 420 8.63 -59.43 8.15
C ILE A 420 8.73 -60.15 9.49
N SER A 421 8.35 -59.44 10.57
CA SER A 421 8.29 -60.01 11.91
C SER A 421 6.84 -60.39 12.23
N THR A 422 6.53 -61.67 12.08
CA THR A 422 5.18 -62.22 12.30
C THR A 422 5.29 -63.60 12.95
N ASN A 423 4.28 -63.97 13.73
CA ASN A 423 4.16 -65.34 14.25
C ASN A 423 3.82 -66.34 13.14
N ASN A 424 3.06 -65.90 12.12
CA ASN A 424 2.65 -66.73 11.01
C ASN A 424 2.87 -65.98 9.69
N LEU A 425 3.58 -66.62 8.76
CA LEU A 425 3.68 -66.19 7.37
C LEU A 425 2.87 -67.16 6.52
N VAL A 426 1.74 -66.69 5.99
CA VAL A 426 0.89 -67.46 5.07
C VAL A 426 1.16 -66.96 3.65
N VAL A 427 1.55 -67.88 2.77
CA VAL A 427 1.74 -67.62 1.34
C VAL A 427 0.80 -68.57 0.61
N GLU A 428 -0.19 -68.03 -0.09
CA GLU A 428 -1.17 -68.83 -0.82
C GLU A 428 -0.60 -69.37 -2.15
N ASP A 429 0.41 -68.71 -2.69
CA ASP A 429 1.09 -69.16 -3.90
C ASP A 429 1.85 -70.48 -3.67
N SER A 430 1.73 -71.39 -4.64
CA SER A 430 2.44 -72.68 -4.59
C SER A 430 3.95 -72.56 -4.78
N LEU A 431 4.44 -71.46 -5.33
CA LEU A 431 5.86 -71.24 -5.65
C LEU A 431 6.36 -69.93 -5.05
N ILE A 432 7.53 -69.98 -4.43
CA ILE A 432 8.26 -68.81 -3.93
C ILE A 432 9.51 -68.62 -4.78
N ILE A 433 9.66 -67.43 -5.38
CA ILE A 433 10.84 -67.08 -6.17
C ILE A 433 11.88 -66.43 -5.25
N LEU A 434 12.97 -67.15 -4.99
CA LEU A 434 14.14 -66.62 -4.29
C LEU A 434 15.18 -66.12 -5.30
N ALA A 435 15.92 -65.07 -4.94
CA ALA A 435 17.03 -64.52 -5.73
C ALA A 435 16.65 -64.11 -7.17
N ASN A 436 15.43 -63.57 -7.37
CA ASN A 436 15.01 -63.01 -8.66
C ASN A 436 15.99 -61.89 -9.07
N ASN A 437 16.62 -62.02 -10.25
CA ASN A 437 17.72 -61.20 -10.78
C ASN A 437 19.16 -61.55 -10.36
N ASN A 438 19.40 -62.70 -9.71
CA ASN A 438 20.76 -63.25 -9.57
C ASN A 438 21.26 -63.82 -10.91
N LYS A 439 21.51 -62.96 -11.90
CA LYS A 439 21.65 -63.29 -13.34
C LYS A 439 23.05 -63.72 -13.81
N ASN A 440 24.09 -63.61 -12.99
CA ASN A 440 25.46 -64.00 -13.35
C ASN A 440 26.00 -65.00 -12.33
N ASP A 441 26.13 -66.26 -12.74
CA ASP A 441 26.68 -67.44 -12.05
C ASP A 441 26.99 -67.33 -10.53
N SER A 442 25.95 -67.00 -9.76
CA SER A 442 25.80 -67.12 -8.30
C SER A 442 26.93 -66.47 -7.47
N PHE A 443 26.85 -65.16 -7.18
CA PHE A 443 27.65 -64.58 -6.08
C PHE A 443 27.13 -64.95 -4.69
N PHE A 444 25.86 -65.35 -4.62
CA PHE A 444 25.11 -65.51 -3.37
C PHE A 444 24.57 -66.92 -3.21
N ASP A 445 24.57 -67.39 -1.97
CA ASP A 445 23.85 -68.59 -1.56
C ASP A 445 22.33 -68.32 -1.63
N ILE A 446 21.54 -69.36 -1.96
CA ILE A 446 20.09 -69.24 -2.14
C ILE A 446 19.41 -70.26 -1.24
N GLY A 447 18.50 -69.82 -0.38
CA GLY A 447 17.70 -70.74 0.42
C GLY A 447 17.09 -70.09 1.64
N LEU A 448 16.83 -70.92 2.64
CA LEU A 448 16.17 -70.54 3.88
C LEU A 448 17.06 -70.93 5.06
N TYR A 449 17.08 -70.09 6.09
CA TYR A 449 17.72 -70.40 7.37
C TYR A 449 16.83 -69.96 8.53
N ALA A 450 17.06 -70.56 9.69
CA ALA A 450 16.43 -70.22 10.95
C ALA A 450 17.49 -70.10 12.04
N GLU A 451 17.25 -69.18 12.98
CA GLU A 451 17.98 -69.10 14.24
C GLU A 451 17.30 -69.99 15.28
N TYR A 452 18.09 -70.71 16.06
CA TYR A 452 17.64 -71.48 17.21
C TYR A 452 18.62 -71.34 18.36
N THR A 453 18.16 -71.58 19.58
CA THR A 453 19.01 -71.51 20.78
C THR A 453 19.21 -72.90 21.37
N ASP A 454 20.48 -73.32 21.41
CA ASP A 454 20.94 -74.50 22.15
C ASP A 454 22.23 -74.11 22.87
N ASN A 455 22.08 -73.60 24.10
CA ASN A 455 23.13 -73.00 24.93
C ASN A 455 23.83 -71.74 24.34
N SER A 456 23.55 -71.40 23.08
CA SER A 456 23.98 -70.21 22.34
C SER A 456 23.12 -70.05 21.08
N ASN A 457 23.16 -68.89 20.42
CA ASN A 457 22.48 -68.68 19.14
C ASN A 457 23.20 -69.47 18.05
N LYS A 458 22.43 -70.29 17.35
CA LYS A 458 22.90 -71.15 16.27
C LYS A 458 21.95 -71.04 15.09
N PHE A 459 22.44 -71.42 13.91
CA PHE A 459 21.66 -71.36 12.68
C PHE A 459 21.61 -72.72 12.00
N THR A 460 20.43 -73.06 11.47
CA THR A 460 20.14 -74.24 10.66
C THR A 460 19.39 -73.82 9.40
N GLY A 461 19.41 -74.63 8.35
CA GLY A 461 18.68 -74.28 7.14
C GLY A 461 18.96 -75.19 5.97
N PHE A 462 18.38 -74.81 4.84
CA PHE A 462 18.50 -75.48 3.56
C PHE A 462 18.89 -74.47 2.49
N VAL A 463 20.14 -74.56 2.03
CA VAL A 463 20.72 -73.58 1.11
C VAL A 463 21.41 -74.26 -0.05
N ARG A 464 21.25 -73.68 -1.24
CA ARG A 464 22.10 -73.96 -2.39
C ARG A 464 23.32 -73.07 -2.30
N LYS A 465 24.48 -73.70 -2.17
CA LYS A 465 25.73 -72.96 -2.12
C LYS A 465 26.18 -72.49 -3.49
N ASN A 466 26.65 -71.25 -3.56
CA ASN A 466 27.29 -70.67 -4.73
C ASN A 466 28.50 -71.51 -5.16
N ASN A 467 29.40 -71.82 -4.22
CA ASN A 467 30.71 -72.41 -4.53
C ASN A 467 30.64 -73.89 -4.95
N THR A 468 29.82 -74.69 -4.27
CA THR A 468 29.67 -76.12 -4.58
C THR A 468 28.58 -76.39 -5.60
N LYS A 469 27.70 -75.41 -5.86
CA LYS A 469 26.50 -75.53 -6.71
C LYS A 469 25.52 -76.61 -6.23
N LYS A 470 25.60 -77.03 -4.95
CA LYS A 470 24.78 -78.08 -4.33
C LYS A 470 23.86 -77.52 -3.24
N TRP A 471 22.70 -78.14 -3.10
CA TRP A 471 21.83 -77.97 -1.94
C TRP A 471 22.42 -78.68 -0.72
N THR A 472 22.41 -78.02 0.43
CA THR A 472 22.96 -78.54 1.68
C THR A 472 22.01 -78.20 2.82
N LEU A 473 21.63 -79.23 3.57
CA LEU A 473 21.00 -79.07 4.87
C LEU A 473 22.11 -78.91 5.91
N PHE A 474 22.01 -77.91 6.78
CA PHE A 474 23.08 -77.59 7.74
C PHE A 474 22.54 -77.27 9.12
N LYS A 475 23.42 -77.34 10.12
CA LYS A 475 23.15 -77.02 11.53
C LYS A 475 24.37 -76.47 12.24
N ASP A 476 24.17 -76.00 13.47
CA ASP A 476 25.22 -75.59 14.41
C ASP A 476 26.22 -74.57 13.83
N ILE A 477 25.77 -73.68 12.95
CA ILE A 477 26.55 -72.51 12.52
C ILE A 477 26.41 -71.45 13.61
N ALA A 478 27.51 -70.93 14.14
CA ALA A 478 27.50 -69.95 15.25
C ALA A 478 27.45 -68.48 14.80
N VAL A 479 27.66 -68.22 13.50
CA VAL A 479 27.64 -66.87 12.92
C VAL A 479 26.41 -66.75 12.04
N ALA A 480 25.64 -65.68 12.25
CA ALA A 480 24.46 -65.41 11.43
C ALA A 480 24.86 -65.34 9.94
N PRO A 481 24.13 -66.02 9.04
CA PRO A 481 24.25 -65.76 7.61
C PRO A 481 24.10 -64.25 7.34
N ASN A 482 24.96 -63.68 6.51
CA ASN A 482 24.86 -62.27 6.15
C ASN A 482 23.95 -62.09 4.92
N SER A 483 23.78 -60.85 4.46
CA SER A 483 22.90 -60.52 3.33
C SER A 483 23.27 -61.18 1.99
N THR A 484 24.43 -61.85 1.92
CA THR A 484 24.98 -62.38 0.67
C THR A 484 25.34 -63.86 0.73
N ASN A 485 25.87 -64.36 1.85
CA ASN A 485 26.37 -65.74 1.96
C ASN A 485 26.20 -66.31 3.38
N ILE A 486 26.03 -67.63 3.47
CA ILE A 486 26.33 -68.38 4.69
C ILE A 486 27.85 -68.54 4.78
N THR A 487 28.43 -68.58 5.98
CA THR A 487 29.90 -68.74 6.18
C THR A 487 30.49 -69.75 5.18
N ASP A 488 31.56 -69.35 4.47
CA ASP A 488 31.98 -69.98 3.21
C ASP A 488 32.23 -71.50 3.28
N ASN A 489 32.47 -72.05 4.47
CA ASN A 489 32.67 -73.49 4.70
C ASN A 489 31.76 -74.03 5.81
N ILE A 490 30.70 -74.75 5.40
CA ILE A 490 29.94 -75.64 6.30
C ILE A 490 30.82 -76.87 6.48
N SER A 491 31.32 -77.10 7.69
CA SER A 491 32.15 -78.26 7.98
C SER A 491 31.32 -79.54 7.91
N VAL A 492 31.97 -80.69 7.72
CA VAL A 492 31.26 -81.99 7.58
C VAL A 492 30.41 -82.34 8.81
N ASN A 493 30.78 -81.87 10.00
CA ASN A 493 30.02 -82.02 11.24
C ASN A 493 28.84 -81.04 11.38
N GLN A 494 28.74 -80.05 10.48
CA GLN A 494 27.66 -79.06 10.41
C GLN A 494 26.66 -79.39 9.30
N ILE A 495 26.83 -80.52 8.59
CA ILE A 495 25.81 -81.06 7.69
C ILE A 495 24.74 -81.72 8.56
N ASP A 496 23.47 -81.46 8.25
CA ASP A 496 22.36 -82.02 9.00
C ASP A 496 21.65 -83.17 8.28
N THR A 497 20.77 -83.86 9.00
CA THR A 497 20.06 -85.05 8.54
C THR A 497 18.70 -84.71 7.96
N LEU A 498 18.42 -85.18 6.75
CA LEU A 498 17.08 -85.15 6.17
C LEU A 498 16.33 -86.43 6.52
N VAL A 499 15.18 -86.31 7.18
CA VAL A 499 14.24 -87.42 7.42
C VAL A 499 13.13 -87.34 6.36
N ALA A 500 13.21 -88.17 5.31
CA ALA A 500 12.26 -88.17 4.21
C ALA A 500 12.21 -89.50 3.45
N ASN A 501 11.09 -89.79 2.80
CA ASN A 501 11.03 -90.75 1.70
C ASN A 501 11.57 -90.06 0.44
N ILE A 502 12.53 -90.69 -0.25
CA ILE A 502 13.17 -90.11 -1.44
C ILE A 502 12.82 -90.98 -2.64
N GLU A 503 12.18 -90.38 -3.64
CA GLU A 503 11.95 -90.97 -4.95
C GLU A 503 12.79 -90.23 -6.00
N GLY A 504 13.42 -90.95 -6.93
CA GLY A 504 14.17 -90.34 -8.00
C GLY A 504 14.68 -91.34 -9.02
N ASN A 505 14.91 -90.87 -10.25
CA ASN A 505 15.44 -91.70 -11.34
C ASN A 505 16.87 -92.22 -11.03
N LYS A 506 17.63 -91.46 -10.24
CA LYS A 506 18.98 -91.82 -9.82
C LYS A 506 19.25 -91.31 -8.41
N LEU A 507 19.58 -92.22 -7.50
CA LEU A 507 20.11 -91.90 -6.19
C LEU A 507 21.62 -92.20 -6.18
N ASN A 508 22.45 -91.20 -5.93
CA ASN A 508 23.90 -91.38 -5.80
C ASN A 508 24.31 -91.21 -4.33
N ILE A 509 24.80 -92.28 -3.72
CA ILE A 509 25.31 -92.28 -2.34
C ILE A 509 26.82 -92.42 -2.44
N SER A 510 27.56 -91.34 -2.15
CA SER A 510 29.03 -91.32 -2.24
C SER A 510 29.73 -91.92 -1.02
N GLY A 511 28.97 -92.23 0.03
CA GLY A 511 29.46 -92.87 1.25
C GLY A 511 28.77 -94.22 1.50
N ASN A 512 28.75 -94.65 2.75
CA ASN A 512 28.06 -95.88 3.13
C ASN A 512 26.55 -95.67 3.11
N SER A 513 25.82 -96.64 2.59
CA SER A 513 24.37 -96.77 2.76
C SER A 513 24.11 -97.89 3.75
N SER A 514 23.35 -97.62 4.80
CA SER A 514 22.82 -98.63 5.71
C SER A 514 21.33 -98.73 5.51
N ILE A 515 20.84 -99.90 5.15
CA ILE A 515 19.41 -100.19 4.99
C ILE A 515 19.03 -101.10 6.15
N SER A 516 18.16 -100.62 7.04
CA SER A 516 17.76 -101.34 8.25
C SER A 516 16.82 -102.51 7.98
N GLU A 517 16.17 -102.52 6.81
CA GLU A 517 15.23 -103.55 6.39
C GLU A 517 15.66 -104.16 5.04
N ASN A 518 14.75 -104.23 4.07
CA ASN A 518 14.98 -104.88 2.79
C ASN A 518 15.42 -103.88 1.71
N LEU A 519 16.42 -104.26 0.91
CA LEU A 519 16.73 -103.61 -0.36
C LEU A 519 16.06 -104.40 -1.49
N ASN A 520 15.04 -103.83 -2.14
CA ASN A 520 14.41 -104.41 -3.31
C ASN A 520 15.02 -103.82 -4.59
N VAL A 521 15.76 -104.62 -5.37
CA VAL A 521 16.33 -104.22 -6.65
C VAL A 521 15.56 -104.90 -7.78
N LEU A 522 14.74 -104.12 -8.50
CA LEU A 522 13.96 -104.64 -9.63
C LEU A 522 14.81 -104.87 -10.90
N GLY A 523 15.92 -104.15 -11.02
CA GLY A 523 16.89 -104.28 -12.10
C GLY A 523 18.12 -105.10 -11.70
N ASN A 524 19.25 -104.81 -12.33
CA ASN A 524 20.50 -105.49 -12.02
C ASN A 524 21.19 -104.84 -10.81
N LEU A 525 21.57 -105.66 -9.82
CA LEU A 525 22.53 -105.28 -8.79
C LEU A 525 23.95 -105.56 -9.29
N THR A 526 24.73 -104.50 -9.54
CA THR A 526 26.15 -104.63 -9.92
C THR A 526 27.03 -104.33 -8.72
N ILE A 527 27.92 -105.26 -8.36
CA ILE A 527 28.86 -105.12 -7.26
C ILE A 527 30.27 -105.23 -7.85
N THR A 528 31.02 -104.12 -7.83
CA THR A 528 32.32 -104.04 -8.53
C THR A 528 33.49 -104.54 -7.70
N ASN A 529 33.40 -104.47 -6.37
CA ASN A 529 34.50 -104.84 -5.46
C ASN A 529 34.23 -106.19 -4.78
N GLY A 530 33.18 -106.28 -3.97
CA GLY A 530 32.83 -107.51 -3.27
C GLY A 530 31.46 -107.45 -2.60
N LEU A 531 30.77 -108.59 -2.56
CA LEU A 531 29.53 -108.78 -1.82
C LEU A 531 29.85 -109.49 -0.51
N VAL A 532 29.54 -108.85 0.62
CA VAL A 532 29.61 -109.49 1.94
C VAL A 532 28.20 -109.93 2.30
N VAL A 533 27.98 -111.24 2.38
CA VAL A 533 26.72 -111.83 2.88
C VAL A 533 26.75 -111.91 4.41
N PRO A 534 25.61 -111.95 5.11
CA PRO A 534 25.58 -111.88 6.56
C PRO A 534 26.33 -113.07 7.21
N TYR A 535 26.95 -112.78 8.36
CA TYR A 535 27.98 -113.60 9.04
C TYR A 535 27.45 -114.35 10.29
N ASN A 536 26.13 -114.47 10.48
CA ASN A 536 25.54 -115.08 11.68
C ASN A 536 24.19 -115.78 11.44
N ASN A 537 23.88 -116.86 12.18
CA ASN A 537 22.66 -117.70 12.05
C ASN A 537 21.29 -117.01 12.17
N ASN A 538 21.22 -115.68 12.21
CA ASN A 538 19.97 -114.90 12.13
C ASN A 538 19.58 -114.67 10.67
N TYR A 539 19.27 -115.76 9.96
CA TYR A 539 18.78 -115.73 8.58
C TYR A 539 17.29 -116.03 8.54
N ASN A 540 16.59 -115.41 7.59
CA ASN A 540 15.22 -115.80 7.29
C ASN A 540 15.26 -117.07 6.42
N ASN A 541 14.46 -118.08 6.76
CA ASN A 541 14.34 -119.34 6.00
C ASN A 541 13.54 -119.13 4.70
N VAL A 542 14.01 -118.23 3.85
CA VAL A 542 13.43 -117.90 2.55
C VAL A 542 14.30 -118.53 1.47
N LYS A 543 13.69 -119.26 0.53
CA LYS A 543 14.38 -119.87 -0.61
C LYS A 543 15.32 -118.88 -1.31
N GLY A 544 16.53 -119.33 -1.63
CA GLY A 544 17.53 -118.51 -2.32
C GLY A 544 18.32 -117.57 -1.42
N SER A 545 18.00 -117.50 -0.12
CA SER A 545 18.87 -116.84 0.86
C SER A 545 20.22 -117.53 0.89
N ILE A 546 21.30 -116.75 1.06
CA ILE A 546 22.68 -117.24 1.15
C ILE A 546 23.30 -116.67 2.41
N TYR A 547 24.09 -117.49 3.12
CA TYR A 547 24.90 -117.02 4.22
C TYR A 547 26.28 -117.67 4.30
N TYR A 548 27.17 -117.08 5.10
CA TYR A 548 28.47 -117.68 5.44
C TYR A 548 28.47 -118.28 6.85
N ASP A 549 28.62 -119.60 6.94
CA ASP A 549 28.78 -120.33 8.20
C ASP A 549 30.24 -120.21 8.67
N ASN A 550 30.45 -119.57 9.81
CA ASN A 550 31.79 -119.37 10.38
C ASN A 550 32.36 -120.59 11.10
N THR A 551 31.50 -121.54 11.47
CA THR A 551 31.95 -122.77 12.16
C THR A 551 32.58 -123.70 11.14
N ASN A 552 31.94 -123.78 9.97
CA ASN A 552 32.38 -124.65 8.88
C ASN A 552 33.14 -123.91 7.77
N ASN A 553 33.25 -122.58 7.85
CA ASN A 553 33.89 -121.69 6.87
C ASN A 553 33.34 -121.86 5.43
N LYS A 554 32.01 -121.94 5.28
CA LYS A 554 31.34 -122.28 4.01
C LYS A 554 30.11 -121.43 3.73
N PHE A 555 29.79 -121.24 2.46
CA PHE A 555 28.53 -120.62 2.06
C PHE A 555 27.41 -121.65 2.01
N PHE A 556 26.25 -121.31 2.57
CA PHE A 556 25.04 -122.12 2.52
C PHE A 556 23.92 -121.38 1.78
N GLY A 557 23.12 -122.11 1.00
CA GLY A 557 21.91 -121.60 0.35
C GLY A 557 20.67 -122.33 0.86
N HIS A 558 19.54 -121.62 0.99
CA HIS A 558 18.27 -122.19 1.46
C HIS A 558 17.41 -122.73 0.30
N TYR A 559 16.95 -123.98 0.41
CA TYR A 559 16.23 -124.71 -0.65
C TYR A 559 14.82 -125.16 -0.22
N ASP A 560 13.92 -124.23 0.13
CA ASP A 560 12.56 -124.52 0.63
C ASP A 560 12.59 -125.64 1.70
N ASP A 561 11.77 -126.68 1.53
CA ASP A 561 11.62 -127.82 2.45
C ASP A 561 12.91 -128.64 2.64
N LYS A 562 13.91 -128.47 1.77
CA LYS A 562 15.21 -129.15 1.89
C LYS A 562 16.15 -128.45 2.87
N GLY A 563 15.78 -127.26 3.35
CA GLY A 563 16.55 -126.47 4.30
C GLY A 563 17.84 -125.88 3.70
N TRP A 564 18.78 -125.52 4.57
CA TRP A 564 20.08 -124.98 4.21
C TRP A 564 21.03 -126.07 3.71
N LYS A 565 21.71 -125.82 2.58
CA LYS A 565 22.72 -126.73 1.99
C LYS A 565 23.98 -125.97 1.62
N ASN A 566 25.13 -126.62 1.81
CA ASN A 566 26.42 -126.12 1.38
C ASN A 566 26.40 -125.81 -0.13
N LEU A 567 26.95 -124.65 -0.53
CA LEU A 567 27.10 -124.22 -1.91
C LEU A 567 28.47 -124.63 -2.52
N GLY A 568 29.39 -125.12 -1.69
CA GLY A 568 30.76 -125.48 -2.05
C GLY A 568 31.07 -126.99 -2.08
N GLY A 569 30.09 -127.88 -2.27
CA GLY A 569 30.32 -129.33 -2.33
C GLY A 569 29.07 -130.18 -2.10
N ILE A 570 29.20 -131.51 -2.25
CA ILE A 570 28.11 -132.48 -1.98
C ILE A 570 27.83 -132.57 -0.47
N ASP A 571 28.83 -132.34 0.39
CA ASP A 571 28.67 -132.31 1.85
C ASP A 571 29.58 -131.28 2.56
N ASP A 572 29.49 -131.26 3.89
CA ASP A 572 30.12 -130.27 4.76
C ASP A 572 31.63 -130.53 4.96
N THR A 573 32.21 -131.56 4.35
CA THR A 573 33.61 -131.97 4.61
C THR A 573 34.43 -132.37 3.38
N THR A 574 33.83 -132.47 2.20
CA THR A 574 34.52 -132.96 1.00
C THR A 574 34.38 -132.02 -0.20
N ASP A 575 35.43 -131.97 -1.04
CA ASP A 575 35.30 -131.51 -2.43
C ASP A 575 34.20 -132.33 -3.10
N THR A 576 33.54 -131.80 -4.15
CA THR A 576 32.60 -132.59 -4.95
C THR A 576 33.32 -133.80 -5.53
N SER A 577 33.23 -134.90 -4.79
CA SER A 577 33.81 -136.18 -5.10
C SER A 577 32.69 -137.01 -5.71
N ILE A 578 32.75 -137.16 -7.03
CA ILE A 578 31.82 -138.03 -7.74
C ILE A 578 32.34 -139.44 -7.55
N SER A 579 31.80 -140.14 -6.57
CA SER A 579 32.24 -141.47 -6.13
C SER A 579 31.75 -142.61 -7.02
N GLN A 580 30.99 -142.29 -8.07
CA GLN A 580 30.58 -143.23 -9.11
C GLN A 580 30.92 -142.63 -10.48
N ASN A 581 29.96 -142.63 -11.40
CA ASN A 581 30.21 -142.17 -12.76
C ASN A 581 29.97 -140.66 -12.87
N LEU A 582 31.01 -139.91 -13.23
CA LEU A 582 30.83 -138.58 -13.80
C LEU A 582 30.46 -138.76 -15.28
N SER A 583 29.16 -138.67 -15.58
CA SER A 583 28.69 -138.73 -16.97
C SER A 583 28.82 -137.33 -17.59
N VAL A 584 29.89 -137.11 -18.34
CA VAL A 584 30.09 -135.87 -19.09
C VAL A 584 29.45 -136.04 -20.46
N SER A 585 28.34 -135.36 -20.71
CA SER A 585 27.59 -135.49 -21.97
C SER A 585 28.24 -134.81 -23.18
N ARG A 586 29.40 -134.16 -22.97
CA ARG A 586 30.22 -133.49 -23.98
C ARG A 586 31.70 -133.63 -23.59
N ASN A 587 32.49 -132.57 -23.66
CA ASN A 587 33.93 -132.64 -23.46
C ASN A 587 34.30 -132.45 -21.99
N LEU A 588 35.12 -133.36 -21.46
CA LEU A 588 35.88 -133.14 -20.23
C LEU A 588 37.25 -132.55 -20.60
N ASN A 589 37.42 -131.24 -20.43
CA ASN A 589 38.67 -130.56 -20.79
C ASN A 589 39.53 -130.39 -19.54
N VAL A 590 40.57 -131.22 -19.40
CA VAL A 590 41.45 -131.23 -18.21
C VAL A 590 42.79 -130.62 -18.58
N ILE A 591 43.17 -129.53 -17.90
CA ILE A 591 44.39 -128.75 -18.15
C ILE A 591 45.60 -129.36 -17.40
N GLY A 592 45.34 -130.18 -16.39
CA GLY A 592 46.32 -130.95 -15.65
C GLY A 592 46.19 -132.46 -15.88
N ASN A 593 46.62 -133.25 -14.90
CA ASN A 593 46.56 -134.71 -15.00
C ASN A 593 45.19 -135.24 -14.57
N ILE A 594 44.66 -136.20 -15.34
CA ILE A 594 43.62 -137.11 -14.88
C ILE A 594 44.33 -138.30 -14.27
N THR A 595 44.24 -138.47 -12.95
CA THR A 595 44.71 -139.69 -12.27
C THR A 595 43.50 -140.57 -12.02
N LEU A 596 43.48 -141.77 -12.61
CA LEU A 596 42.41 -142.74 -12.44
C LEU A 596 42.94 -143.94 -11.67
N ASN A 597 42.16 -144.42 -10.71
CA ASN A 597 42.46 -145.64 -9.97
C ASN A 597 41.80 -146.88 -10.61
N ASP A 598 41.05 -146.69 -11.69
CA ASP A 598 40.43 -147.74 -12.52
C ASP A 598 40.27 -147.22 -13.97
N THR A 599 39.32 -147.75 -14.72
CA THR A 599 39.19 -147.60 -16.17
C THR A 599 38.44 -146.32 -16.55
N LEU A 600 39.08 -145.43 -17.33
CA LEU A 600 38.38 -144.34 -18.01
C LEU A 600 37.76 -144.85 -19.31
N PHE A 601 36.43 -144.90 -19.33
CA PHE A 601 35.68 -145.04 -20.58
C PHE A 601 35.55 -143.65 -21.20
N ILE A 602 36.33 -143.42 -22.26
CA ILE A 602 36.29 -142.20 -23.08
C ILE A 602 35.18 -142.34 -24.12
#